data_AF-T1BYH1-F1
#
_entry.id   AF-T1BYH1-F1
#
_cell.length_a   1.000
_cell.length_b   1.000
_cell.length_c   1.000
_cell.angle_alpha   90.00
_cell.angle_beta   90.00
_cell.angle_gamma   90.00
#
_symmetry.space_group_name_H-M   'P 1'
#
loop_
_entity.id
_entity.type
_entity.pdbx_description
1 polymer ?
#
loop_
_entity_poly.entity_id
_entity_poly.type
_entity_poly.pdbx_seq_one_letter_code
_entity_poly.pdbx_strand_id
1 'polypeptide(L)'
;MGQVNRRHYEEQKKLDMLIRFREDYEGRYQAVMQVGGAFETLMNFQHFLGRLDEAVRQQQVVVAQVGSEVSQGQVTVQKAHRQVRSMEVLSERHCSKEQERTTRIEQKALDEQVGQKIAHLLSEAK
;
A
#
# COMPACT_ATOMS: atom_id res chain seq x y z
N MET A 1 -2.59 -5.83 2.62
CA MET A 1 -2.61 -4.37 2.36
C MET A 1 -4.00 -3.84 2.04
N GLY A 2 -4.69 -4.33 1.01
CA GLY A 2 -6.03 -3.85 0.66
C GLY A 2 -7.07 -3.96 1.79
N GLN A 3 -7.06 -5.06 2.54
CA GLN A 3 -7.98 -5.26 3.68
C GLN A 3 -7.72 -4.29 4.84
N VAL A 4 -6.45 -4.00 5.17
CA VAL A 4 -6.09 -3.09 6.28
C VAL A 4 -6.38 -1.63 5.91
N ASN A 5 -6.11 -1.22 4.67
CA ASN A 5 -6.48 0.11 4.17
C ASN A 5 -8.00 0.30 4.14
N ARG A 6 -8.75 -0.72 3.71
CA ARG A 6 -10.21 -0.70 3.73
C ARG A 6 -10.76 -0.60 5.14
N ARG A 7 -10.21 -1.39 6.07
CA ARG A 7 -10.56 -1.32 7.49
C ARG A 7 -10.28 0.07 8.07
N HIS A 8 -9.11 0.65 7.81
CA HIS A 8 -8.79 2.02 8.25
C HIS A 8 -9.82 3.04 7.76
N TYR A 9 -10.19 2.97 6.48
CA TYR A 9 -11.21 3.84 5.90
C TYR A 9 -12.60 3.64 6.52
N GLU A 10 -13.00 2.39 6.79
CA GLU A 10 -14.27 2.07 7.44
C GLU A 10 -14.33 2.60 8.89
N GLU A 11 -13.25 2.43 9.66
CA GLU A 11 -13.15 2.96 11.03
C GLU A 11 -13.13 4.50 11.06
N GLN A 12 -12.50 5.15 10.07
CA GLN A 12 -12.53 6.61 9.93
C GLN A 12 -13.95 7.10 9.62
N LYS A 13 -14.67 6.44 8.71
CA LYS A 13 -16.07 6.75 8.40
C LYS A 13 -16.97 6.64 9.64
N LYS A 14 -16.73 5.62 10.46
CA LYS A 14 -17.48 5.41 11.71
C LYS A 14 -17.19 6.52 12.72
N LEU A 15 -15.93 6.98 12.82
CA LEU A 15 -15.57 8.14 13.64
C LEU A 15 -16.30 9.41 13.17
N ASP A 16 -16.29 9.69 11.87
CA ASP A 16 -16.97 10.86 11.31
C ASP A 16 -18.48 10.83 11.58
N MET A 17 -19.09 9.64 11.51
CA MET A 17 -20.50 9.46 11.85
C MET A 17 -20.79 9.78 13.33
N LEU A 18 -19.94 9.31 14.25
CA LEU A 18 -20.11 9.57 15.69
C LEU A 18 -19.97 11.06 16.01
N ILE A 19 -19.01 11.75 15.38
CA ILE A 19 -18.81 13.20 15.56
C ILE A 19 -20.04 13.98 15.09
N ARG A 20 -20.52 13.72 13.87
CA ARG A 20 -21.72 14.39 13.34
C ARG A 20 -22.94 14.14 14.21
N PHE A 21 -23.14 12.89 14.64
CA PHE A 21 -24.28 12.55 15.47
C PHE A 21 -24.23 13.25 16.84
N ARG A 22 -23.04 13.41 17.41
CA ARG A 22 -22.83 14.19 18.63
C ARG A 22 -23.17 15.66 18.44
N GLU A 23 -22.70 16.29 17.36
CA GLU A 23 -23.00 17.68 17.02
C GLU A 23 -24.51 17.91 16.85
N ASP A 24 -25.18 17.04 16.10
CA ASP A 24 -26.63 17.09 15.92
C ASP A 24 -27.38 16.94 17.25
N TYR A 25 -26.89 16.08 18.14
CA TYR A 25 -27.52 15.83 19.43
C TYR A 25 -27.30 16.98 20.41
N GLU A 26 -26.13 17.61 20.38
CA GLU A 26 -25.82 18.84 21.12
C GLU A 26 -26.72 20.00 20.67
N GLY A 27 -26.96 20.14 19.36
CA GLY A 27 -27.91 21.13 18.84
C GLY A 27 -29.34 20.93 19.37
N ARG A 28 -29.81 19.68 19.46
CA ARG A 28 -31.12 19.35 20.07
C ARG A 28 -31.15 19.67 21.55
N TYR A 29 -30.08 19.35 22.29
CA TYR A 29 -29.97 19.70 23.70
C TYR A 29 -30.07 21.22 23.91
N GLN A 30 -29.35 22.02 23.12
CA GLN A 30 -29.43 23.48 23.18
C GLN A 30 -30.85 24.00 22.89
N ALA A 31 -31.54 23.44 21.90
CA ALA A 31 -32.92 23.81 21.59
C ALA A 31 -33.87 23.52 22.78
N VAL A 32 -33.73 22.34 23.41
CA VAL A 32 -34.52 21.96 24.59
C VAL A 32 -34.20 22.85 25.79
N MET A 33 -32.94 23.24 25.99
CA MET A 33 -32.56 24.20 27.02
C MET A 33 -33.21 25.57 26.80
N GLN A 34 -33.22 26.09 25.57
CA GLN A 34 -33.79 27.40 25.26
C GLN A 34 -35.30 27.47 25.48
N VAL A 35 -36.01 26.37 25.23
CA VAL A 35 -37.48 26.29 25.40
C VAL A 35 -37.88 25.96 26.85
N GLY A 36 -36.91 25.69 27.75
CA GLY A 36 -37.17 25.38 29.15
C GLY A 36 -37.64 23.94 29.37
N GLY A 37 -36.92 22.97 28.80
CA GLY A 37 -37.21 21.55 28.96
C GLY A 37 -37.19 21.05 30.40
N ALA A 38 -37.95 19.99 30.68
CA ALA A 38 -37.98 19.35 31.99
C ALA A 38 -36.59 18.87 32.43
N PHE A 39 -36.31 18.94 33.74
CA PHE A 39 -35.02 18.56 34.32
C PHE A 39 -34.58 17.14 33.94
N GLU A 40 -35.49 16.16 34.00
CA GLU A 40 -35.20 14.78 33.61
C GLU A 40 -34.77 14.66 32.15
N THR A 41 -35.40 15.42 31.25
CA THR A 41 -35.02 15.47 29.84
C THR A 41 -33.61 16.00 29.67
N LEU A 42 -33.28 17.11 30.33
CA LEU A 42 -31.94 17.71 30.28
C LEU A 42 -30.86 16.76 30.83
N MET A 43 -31.15 16.05 31.92
CA MET A 43 -30.24 15.03 32.48
C MET A 43 -30.03 13.87 31.50
N ASN A 44 -31.09 13.38 30.85
CA ASN A 44 -30.98 12.33 29.85
C ASN A 44 -30.11 12.75 28.65
N PHE A 45 -30.26 14.00 28.19
CA PHE A 45 -29.41 14.56 27.14
C PHE A 45 -27.93 14.58 27.56
N GLN A 46 -27.62 15.10 28.75
CA GLN A 46 -26.25 15.16 29.26
C GLN A 46 -25.62 13.77 29.42
N HIS A 47 -26.36 12.80 29.96
CA HIS A 47 -25.90 11.42 30.06
C HIS A 47 -25.59 10.81 28.70
N PHE A 48 -26.45 11.04 27.70
CA PHE A 48 -26.22 10.51 26.37
C PHE A 48 -25.04 11.19 25.66
N LEU A 49 -24.88 12.51 25.82
CA LEU A 49 -23.71 13.23 25.32
C LEU A 49 -22.40 12.67 25.89
N GLY A 50 -22.34 12.41 27.20
CA GLY A 50 -21.17 11.78 27.83
C GLY A 50 -20.87 10.39 27.27
N ARG A 51 -21.89 9.61 26.91
CA ARG A 51 -21.71 8.31 26.24
C ARG A 51 -21.20 8.46 24.80
N LEU A 52 -21.64 9.48 24.08
CA LEU A 52 -21.13 9.79 22.74
C LEU A 52 -19.69 10.26 22.77
N ASP A 53 -19.32 11.11 23.73
CA ASP A 53 -17.94 11.55 23.94
C ASP A 53 -17.00 10.35 24.16
N GLU A 54 -17.40 9.43 25.04
CA GLU A 54 -16.61 8.22 25.30
C GLU A 54 -16.52 7.32 24.06
N ALA A 55 -17.61 7.17 23.30
CA ALA A 55 -17.60 6.40 22.05
C ALA A 55 -16.68 7.03 20.98
N VAL A 56 -16.67 8.35 20.85
CA VAL A 56 -15.76 9.08 19.95
C VAL A 56 -14.31 8.85 20.37
N ARG A 57 -13.99 8.99 21.65
CA ARG A 57 -12.64 8.78 22.19
C ARG A 57 -12.16 7.35 21.93
N GLN A 58 -13.01 6.35 22.19
CA GLN A 58 -12.69 4.95 21.91
C GLN A 58 -12.46 4.72 20.41
N GLN A 59 -13.30 5.29 19.56
CA GLN A 59 -13.18 5.13 18.11
C GLN A 59 -11.92 5.83 17.55
N GLN A 60 -11.50 6.97 18.11
CA GLN A 60 -10.23 7.61 17.78
C GLN A 60 -9.02 6.71 18.07
N VAL A 61 -9.03 6.00 19.20
CA VAL A 61 -7.98 5.02 19.55
C VAL A 61 -7.95 3.87 18.52
N VAL A 62 -9.11 3.36 18.12
CA VAL A 62 -9.21 2.30 17.10
C VAL A 62 -8.67 2.77 15.75
N VAL A 63 -9.04 3.97 15.30
CA VAL A 63 -8.53 4.56 14.05
C VAL A 63 -7.01 4.72 14.11
N ALA A 64 -6.47 5.25 15.21
CA ALA A 64 -5.02 5.41 15.39
C ALA A 64 -4.28 4.06 15.35
N GLN A 65 -4.83 3.03 16.00
CA GLN A 65 -4.26 1.68 16.02
C GLN A 65 -4.22 1.08 14.61
N VAL A 66 -5.34 1.11 13.89
CA VAL A 66 -5.41 0.58 12.51
C VAL A 66 -4.55 1.42 11.55
N GLY A 67 -4.44 2.74 11.77
CA GLY A 67 -3.56 3.62 11.00
C GLY A 67 -2.08 3.28 11.19
N SER A 68 -1.67 2.93 12.41
CA SER A 68 -0.32 2.42 12.69
C SER A 68 -0.07 1.07 12.01
N GLU A 69 -1.06 0.17 11.95
CA GLU A 69 -0.94 -1.10 11.22
C GLU A 69 -0.75 -0.89 9.71
N VAL A 70 -1.46 0.09 9.12
CA VAL A 70 -1.30 0.47 7.71
C VAL A 70 0.13 0.99 7.45
N SER A 71 0.64 1.89 8.27
CA SER A 71 1.95 2.52 8.04
C SER A 71 3.10 1.50 8.16
N GLN A 72 3.06 0.62 9.17
CA GLN A 72 4.02 -0.47 9.33
C GLN A 72 3.95 -1.48 8.17
N GLY A 73 2.73 -1.77 7.71
CA GLY A 73 2.50 -2.59 6.53
C GLY A 73 3.15 -1.99 5.27
N GLN A 74 2.94 -0.70 5.01
CA GLN A 74 3.50 0.00 3.86
C GLN A 74 5.03 -0.05 3.83
N VAL A 75 5.69 0.15 4.97
CA VAL A 75 7.16 0.02 5.09
C VAL A 75 7.62 -1.39 4.74
N THR A 76 6.92 -2.41 5.23
CA THR A 76 7.24 -3.82 4.97
C THR A 76 7.09 -4.17 3.49
N VAL A 77 6.01 -3.72 2.84
CA VAL A 77 5.79 -3.94 1.40
C VAL A 77 6.77 -3.15 0.53
N GLN A 78 7.12 -1.92 0.90
CA GLN A 78 8.18 -1.20 0.18
C GLN A 78 9.53 -1.92 0.27
N LYS A 79 9.89 -2.44 1.46
CA LYS A 79 11.12 -3.20 1.65
C LYS A 79 11.12 -4.50 0.82
N ALA A 80 10.00 -5.23 0.83
CA ALA A 80 9.83 -6.43 0.02
C ALA A 80 9.92 -6.12 -1.49
N HIS A 81 9.24 -5.09 -1.97
CA HIS A 81 9.32 -4.66 -3.37
C HIS A 81 10.75 -4.25 -3.77
N ARG A 82 11.47 -3.53 -2.91
CA ARG A 82 12.86 -3.13 -3.18
C ARG A 82 13.78 -4.36 -3.28
N GLN A 83 13.55 -5.37 -2.44
CA GLN A 83 14.28 -6.63 -2.47
C GLN A 83 13.99 -7.43 -3.76
N VAL A 84 12.73 -7.57 -4.13
CA VAL A 84 12.31 -8.24 -5.38
C VAL A 84 12.93 -7.56 -6.60
N ARG A 85 12.81 -6.22 -6.70
CA ARG A 85 13.38 -5.44 -7.80
C ARG A 85 14.90 -5.59 -7.91
N SER A 86 15.60 -5.68 -6.78
CA SER A 86 17.04 -5.91 -6.77
C SER A 86 17.41 -7.28 -7.35
N MET A 87 16.60 -8.31 -7.12
CA MET A 87 16.82 -9.64 -7.67
C MET A 87 16.52 -9.71 -9.17
N GLU A 88 15.47 -9.03 -9.62
CA GLU A 88 15.13 -8.89 -11.05
C GLU A 88 16.28 -8.27 -11.85
N VAL A 89 16.86 -7.16 -11.36
CA VAL A 89 17.99 -6.49 -12.01
C VAL A 89 19.24 -7.39 -12.07
N LEU A 90 19.51 -8.17 -11.03
CA LEU A 90 20.63 -9.12 -11.04
C LEU A 90 20.41 -10.26 -12.04
N SER A 91 19.17 -10.75 -12.12
CA SER A 91 18.76 -11.79 -13.08
C SER A 91 18.88 -11.31 -14.53
N GLU A 92 18.40 -10.10 -14.83
CA GLU A 92 18.52 -9.48 -16.15
C GLU A 92 19.99 -9.31 -16.56
N ARG A 93 20.85 -8.85 -15.65
CA ARG A 93 22.29 -8.74 -15.91
C ARG A 93 22.94 -10.08 -16.19
N HIS A 94 22.55 -11.12 -15.46
CA HIS A 94 23.07 -12.47 -15.68
C HIS A 94 22.66 -12.99 -17.07
N CYS A 95 21.38 -12.86 -17.42
CA CYS A 95 20.85 -13.23 -18.72
C CYS A 95 21.57 -12.49 -19.86
N SER A 96 21.74 -11.17 -19.73
CA SER A 96 22.44 -10.36 -20.73
C SER A 96 23.90 -10.78 -20.90
N LYS A 97 24.62 -11.09 -19.81
CA LYS A 97 26.01 -11.57 -19.89
C LYS A 97 26.12 -12.94 -20.55
N GLU A 98 25.20 -13.85 -20.24
CA GLU A 98 25.16 -15.16 -20.89
C GLU A 98 24.86 -15.02 -22.38
N GLN A 99 23.93 -14.13 -22.76
CA GLN A 99 23.62 -13.84 -24.16
C GLN A 99 24.82 -13.24 -24.93
N GLU A 100 25.56 -12.32 -24.31
CA GLU A 100 26.79 -11.78 -24.91
C GLU A 100 27.84 -12.88 -25.09
N ARG A 101 27.96 -13.77 -24.11
CA ARG A 101 28.89 -14.89 -24.15
C ARG A 101 28.54 -15.88 -25.25
N THR A 102 27.28 -16.28 -25.37
CA THR A 102 26.82 -17.17 -26.45
C THR A 102 27.04 -16.54 -27.82
N THR A 103 26.66 -15.26 -27.98
CA THR A 103 26.86 -14.51 -29.23
C THR A 103 28.35 -14.48 -29.64
N ARG A 104 29.27 -14.26 -28.69
CA ARG A 104 30.72 -14.29 -28.98
C ARG A 104 31.22 -15.67 -29.40
N ILE A 105 30.72 -16.73 -28.77
CA ILE A 105 31.08 -18.11 -29.14
C ILE A 105 30.57 -18.43 -30.55
N GLU A 106 29.32 -18.07 -30.85
CA GLU A 106 28.71 -18.26 -32.16
C GLU A 106 29.45 -17.48 -33.26
N GLN A 107 29.78 -16.21 -33.01
CA GLN A 107 30.56 -15.39 -33.95
C GLN A 107 31.93 -16.01 -34.24
N LYS A 108 32.63 -16.46 -33.20
CA LYS A 108 33.94 -17.11 -33.37
C LYS A 108 33.84 -18.40 -34.20
N ALA A 109 32.80 -19.22 -33.97
CA ALA A 109 32.57 -20.44 -34.74
C ALA A 109 32.27 -20.14 -36.22
N LEU A 110 31.48 -19.09 -36.50
CA LEU A 110 31.21 -18.64 -37.88
C LEU A 110 32.49 -18.16 -38.57
N ASP A 111 33.29 -17.33 -37.89
CA ASP A 111 34.54 -16.81 -38.44
C ASP A 111 35.53 -17.94 -38.76
N GLU A 112 35.61 -18.97 -37.90
CA GLU A 112 36.42 -20.18 -38.14
C GLU A 112 35.94 -20.96 -39.37
N GLN A 113 34.62 -21.18 -39.53
CA GLN A 113 34.05 -21.86 -40.70
C GLN A 113 34.29 -21.08 -42.00
N VAL A 114 34.09 -19.76 -41.98
CA VAL A 114 34.35 -18.90 -43.14
C VAL A 114 35.84 -18.93 -43.51
N GLY A 115 36.73 -18.83 -42.52
CA GLY A 115 38.18 -18.92 -42.71
C GLY A 115 38.61 -20.25 -43.34
N GLN A 116 38.09 -21.38 -42.83
CA GLN A 116 38.35 -22.71 -43.39
C GLN A 116 37.85 -22.83 -44.84
N LYS A 117 36.65 -22.33 -45.14
CA LYS A 117 36.07 -22.38 -46.50
C LYS A 117 36.87 -21.54 -47.50
N ILE A 118 37.33 -20.35 -47.10
CA ILE A 118 38.20 -19.51 -47.94
C ILE A 118 39.53 -20.22 -48.18
N ALA A 119 40.15 -20.80 -47.14
CA ALA A 119 41.41 -21.53 -47.28
C ALA A 119 41.27 -22.73 -48.24
N HIS A 120 40.16 -23.47 -48.17
CA HIS A 120 39.85 -24.56 -49.09
C HIS A 120 39.75 -24.08 -50.54
N LEU A 121 38.96 -23.03 -50.80
CA LEU A 121 38.80 -22.46 -52.15
C LEU A 121 40.12 -21.96 -52.74
N LEU A 122 41.00 -21.37 -51.92
CA LEU A 122 42.34 -20.94 -52.34
C LEU A 122 43.28 -22.12 -52.61
N SER A 123 43.06 -23.27 -51.97
CA SER A 123 43.83 -24.49 -52.20
C SER A 123 43.39 -25.25 -53.46
N GLU A 124 42.12 -25.16 -53.84
CA GLU A 124 41.57 -25.77 -55.07
C GLU A 124 41.83 -24.93 -56.33
N ALA A 125 42.06 -23.63 -56.17
CA ALA A 125 42.36 -22.70 -57.27
C ALA A 125 43.85 -22.68 -57.68
N LYS A 126 44.69 -23.54 -57.09
CA LYS A 126 46.13 -23.66 -57.33
C LYS A 126 46.45 -24.95 -58.07
#